data_AF-A0AAV1SN66-F1
#
_entry.id   AF-A0AAV1SN66-F1
#
_cell.length_a   1.000
_cell.length_b   1.000
_cell.length_c   1.000
_cell.angle_alpha   90.00
_cell.angle_beta   90.00
_cell.angle_gamma   90.00
#
_symmetry.space_group_name_H-M   'P 1'
#
loop_
_entity.id
_entity.type
_entity.pdbx_description
1 polymer ?
#
loop_
_entity_poly.entity_id
_entity_poly.type
_entity_poly.pdbx_seq_one_letter_code
_entity_poly.pdbx_strand_id
1 'polypeptide(L)'
;MNRNGNTRKRPPPTPQPPHPSPAAKHQAITPTVDEEFLDEDVFLEETLIAEDEQNLSEERQGLTSHLSKWARPKLSDGYVSQSQSIIFQQLEIDYIIGESHKELSPDRSGPAAILRIFGVTREGHSVCCFVHGFEPYFYISCPPGMGPDDISHFHQILERRMREANRNNKVPKFVQRIELVHKRSIMYYQQQQSHPFLKIVVALPTMVSGCRGILDKGIQIDGLGMKSFMTYESNILYALRFMIDCNIVGGNWIEVPAGKYKRTSKHLSHCQLEFDCLYPLLQNISNFE
;
A
#
# COMPACT_ATOMS: atom_id res chain seq x y z
N MET A 1 1.88 37.89 53.15
CA MET A 1 1.36 39.10 52.48
C MET A 1 0.92 38.72 51.07
N ASN A 2 -0.37 38.90 50.75
CA ASN A 2 -1.04 39.05 49.43
C ASN A 2 -0.66 38.14 48.23
N ARG A 3 -1.54 37.69 47.32
CA ARG A 3 -3.00 37.75 47.10
C ARG A 3 -3.35 36.85 45.88
N ASN A 4 -4.54 36.24 45.92
CA ASN A 4 -5.54 35.98 44.86
C ASN A 4 -5.27 35.18 43.56
N GLY A 5 -6.24 34.28 43.26
CA GLY A 5 -6.63 33.88 41.90
C GLY A 5 -7.38 32.55 41.84
N ASN A 6 -8.71 32.57 41.95
CA ASN A 6 -9.61 31.39 42.06
C ASN A 6 -10.42 31.21 40.76
N THR A 7 -10.62 29.99 40.24
CA THR A 7 -11.87 29.51 39.59
C THR A 7 -11.79 27.99 39.30
N ARG A 8 -12.68 27.21 39.93
CA ARG A 8 -12.91 25.78 39.67
C ARG A 8 -14.33 25.58 39.12
N LYS A 9 -14.44 24.90 37.97
CA LYS A 9 -15.71 24.42 37.37
C LYS A 9 -16.21 23.15 38.11
N ARG A 10 -17.53 23.01 38.27
CA ARG A 10 -18.23 21.85 38.89
C ARG A 10 -18.93 20.96 37.81
N PRO A 11 -19.17 19.66 38.10
CA PRO A 11 -19.60 18.63 37.14
C PRO A 11 -21.14 18.41 37.09
N PRO A 12 -21.67 17.51 36.23
CA PRO A 12 -23.09 17.45 35.84
C PRO A 12 -23.94 16.44 36.65
N PRO A 13 -25.29 16.46 36.55
CA PRO A 13 -26.15 15.44 37.14
C PRO A 13 -27.03 14.64 36.13
N THR A 14 -27.53 13.48 36.60
CA THR A 14 -28.54 12.55 36.03
C THR A 14 -29.33 11.91 37.20
N PRO A 15 -30.46 11.16 37.05
CA PRO A 15 -31.77 11.43 36.38
C PRO A 15 -33.03 10.97 37.23
N GLN A 16 -34.27 11.05 36.63
CA GLN A 16 -35.59 10.36 36.90
C GLN A 16 -36.76 11.16 37.59
N PRO A 17 -38.07 10.73 37.54
CA PRO A 17 -39.02 10.46 36.41
C PRO A 17 -40.46 11.12 36.63
N PRO A 18 -41.66 10.66 36.15
CA PRO A 18 -42.53 11.38 35.19
C PRO A 18 -44.01 11.77 35.59
N HIS A 19 -44.71 12.47 34.66
CA HIS A 19 -46.18 12.74 34.47
C HIS A 19 -46.90 13.82 35.32
N PRO A 20 -48.12 14.36 34.95
CA PRO A 20 -48.92 14.27 33.70
C PRO A 20 -49.45 15.63 33.14
N SER A 21 -50.09 15.61 31.95
CA SER A 21 -50.80 16.73 31.28
C SER A 21 -52.24 16.93 31.78
N PRO A 22 -52.87 18.13 31.60
CA PRO A 22 -54.18 18.11 30.91
C PRO A 22 -54.56 19.36 30.05
N ALA A 23 -55.26 19.03 28.97
CA ALA A 23 -56.45 19.65 28.33
C ALA A 23 -56.47 21.11 27.80
N ALA A 24 -56.94 21.21 26.55
CA ALA A 24 -57.17 22.40 25.74
C ALA A 24 -58.46 23.18 26.06
N LYS A 25 -58.48 24.48 25.74
CA LYS A 25 -59.68 25.25 25.40
C LYS A 25 -59.39 26.20 24.24
N HIS A 26 -60.17 26.09 23.17
CA HIS A 26 -60.23 27.04 22.06
C HIS A 26 -61.04 28.28 22.43
N GLN A 27 -60.58 29.45 21.98
CA GLN A 27 -61.47 30.58 21.64
C GLN A 27 -60.82 31.36 20.49
N ALA A 28 -61.60 31.61 19.44
CA ALA A 28 -61.20 32.21 18.17
C ALA A 28 -61.80 33.61 18.02
N ILE A 29 -61.04 34.59 17.50
CA ILE A 29 -61.51 35.76 16.72
C ILE A 29 -60.35 36.24 15.78
N THR A 30 -60.59 36.25 14.46
CA THR A 30 -59.83 36.80 13.29
C THR A 30 -60.06 38.34 13.13
N PRO A 31 -59.49 39.16 12.19
CA PRO A 31 -58.89 38.88 10.85
C PRO A 31 -57.54 39.59 10.53
N THR A 32 -56.58 38.95 9.86
CA THR A 32 -56.30 38.92 8.40
C THR A 32 -56.08 40.28 7.71
N VAL A 33 -54.80 40.67 7.55
CA VAL A 33 -54.34 41.47 6.39
C VAL A 33 -52.94 41.07 5.85
N ASP A 34 -52.22 40.13 6.46
CA ASP A 34 -50.82 39.84 6.07
C ASP A 34 -50.57 38.40 5.54
N GLU A 35 -51.56 37.51 5.52
CA GLU A 35 -51.32 36.09 5.15
C GLU A 35 -51.31 35.81 3.63
N GLU A 36 -52.03 36.59 2.81
CA GLU A 36 -52.04 36.34 1.35
C GLU A 36 -50.74 36.76 0.65
N PHE A 37 -50.05 37.80 1.13
CA PHE A 37 -48.75 38.22 0.58
C PHE A 37 -47.60 37.28 0.99
N LEU A 38 -47.65 36.74 2.22
CA LEU A 38 -46.63 35.81 2.72
C LEU A 38 -46.68 34.45 2.01
N ASP A 39 -47.87 33.94 1.67
CA ASP A 39 -48.01 32.68 0.93
C ASP A 39 -47.53 32.78 -0.52
N GLU A 40 -47.70 33.94 -1.17
CA GLU A 40 -47.25 34.15 -2.55
C GLU A 40 -45.72 34.22 -2.63
N ASP A 41 -45.07 34.93 -1.69
CA ASP A 41 -43.60 35.05 -1.61
C ASP A 41 -42.92 33.70 -1.31
N VAL A 42 -43.49 32.90 -0.40
CA VAL A 42 -42.98 31.56 -0.07
C VAL A 42 -43.14 30.59 -1.25
N PHE A 43 -44.27 30.66 -1.96
CA PHE A 43 -44.50 29.85 -3.15
C PHE A 43 -43.55 30.21 -4.31
N LEU A 44 -43.27 31.50 -4.51
CA LEU A 44 -42.28 31.98 -5.47
C LEU A 44 -40.87 31.50 -5.12
N GLU A 45 -40.48 31.56 -3.84
CA GLU A 45 -39.17 31.09 -3.38
C GLU A 45 -39.01 29.56 -3.53
N GLU A 46 -40.04 28.77 -3.21
CA GLU A 46 -40.03 27.31 -3.39
C GLU A 46 -39.95 26.93 -4.88
N THR A 47 -40.64 27.68 -5.75
CA THR A 47 -40.60 27.46 -7.21
C THR A 47 -39.23 27.81 -7.78
N LEU A 48 -38.61 28.93 -7.35
CA LEU A 48 -37.26 29.33 -7.76
C LEU A 48 -36.20 28.30 -7.33
N ILE A 49 -36.32 27.76 -6.11
CA ILE A 49 -35.42 26.68 -5.63
C ILE A 49 -35.60 25.42 -6.49
N ALA A 50 -36.83 25.05 -6.82
CA ALA A 50 -37.11 23.88 -7.67
C ALA A 50 -36.54 24.06 -9.09
N GLU A 51 -36.66 25.24 -9.68
CA GLU A 51 -36.09 25.59 -10.99
C GLU A 51 -34.55 25.57 -10.97
N ASP A 52 -33.93 26.11 -9.93
CA ASP A 52 -32.49 26.07 -9.74
C ASP A 52 -31.96 24.64 -9.56
N GLU A 53 -32.67 23.80 -8.78
CA GLU A 53 -32.35 22.38 -8.66
C GLU A 53 -32.48 21.63 -10.00
N GLN A 54 -33.49 21.97 -10.80
CA GLN A 54 -33.69 21.40 -12.13
C GLN A 54 -32.55 21.80 -13.07
N ASN A 55 -32.21 23.08 -13.13
CA ASN A 55 -31.10 23.60 -13.92
C ASN A 55 -29.77 22.94 -13.53
N LEU A 56 -29.48 22.82 -12.22
CA LEU A 56 -28.32 22.11 -11.70
C LEU A 56 -28.31 20.63 -12.10
N SER A 57 -29.47 19.98 -12.17
CA SER A 57 -29.61 18.58 -12.60
C SER A 57 -29.36 18.40 -14.09
N GLU A 58 -29.85 19.32 -14.92
CA GLU A 58 -29.66 19.33 -16.37
C GLU A 58 -28.20 19.63 -16.75
N GLU A 59 -27.57 20.60 -16.08
CA GLU A 59 -26.13 20.86 -16.23
C GLU A 59 -25.29 19.64 -15.83
N ARG A 60 -25.66 18.95 -14.74
CA ARG A 60 -25.01 17.68 -14.33
C ARG A 60 -25.21 16.57 -15.35
N GLN A 61 -26.39 16.44 -15.96
CA GLN A 61 -26.63 15.47 -17.02
C GLN A 61 -25.87 15.80 -18.29
N GLY A 62 -25.83 17.07 -18.69
CA GLY A 62 -25.02 17.58 -19.80
C GLY A 62 -23.55 17.25 -19.59
N LEU A 63 -23.01 17.57 -18.40
CA LEU A 63 -21.64 17.24 -18.02
C LEU A 63 -21.40 15.72 -18.01
N THR A 64 -22.32 14.92 -17.45
CA THR A 64 -22.20 13.46 -17.42
C THR A 64 -22.19 12.86 -18.82
N SER A 65 -23.04 13.36 -19.72
CA SER A 65 -23.11 12.93 -21.12
C SER A 65 -21.86 13.33 -21.91
N HIS A 66 -21.24 14.45 -21.56
CA HIS A 66 -19.99 14.88 -22.16
C HIS A 66 -18.82 14.03 -21.64
N LEU A 67 -18.74 13.81 -20.32
CA LEU A 67 -17.71 12.99 -19.69
C LEU A 67 -17.80 11.51 -20.10
N SER A 68 -18.99 10.98 -20.38
CA SER A 68 -19.16 9.60 -20.85
C SER A 68 -18.50 9.34 -22.19
N LYS A 69 -18.34 10.37 -23.05
CA LYS A 69 -17.61 10.27 -24.32
C LYS A 69 -16.10 10.08 -24.13
N TRP A 70 -15.56 10.51 -22.99
CA TRP A 70 -14.14 10.41 -22.65
C TRP A 70 -13.83 9.28 -21.66
N ALA A 71 -14.86 8.59 -21.17
CA ALA A 71 -14.71 7.46 -20.27
C ALA A 71 -14.08 6.26 -21.00
N ARG A 72 -13.30 5.47 -20.25
CA ARG A 72 -12.75 4.21 -20.78
C ARG A 72 -13.86 3.21 -21.12
N PRO A 73 -13.64 2.29 -22.07
CA PRO A 73 -14.59 1.23 -22.38
C PRO A 73 -14.93 0.39 -21.14
N LYS A 74 -16.17 -0.11 -21.06
CA LYS A 74 -16.59 -1.02 -19.98
C LYS A 74 -15.86 -2.35 -20.06
N LEU A 75 -15.60 -2.96 -18.90
CA LEU A 75 -14.99 -4.28 -18.82
C LEU A 75 -15.92 -5.35 -19.40
N SER A 76 -15.35 -6.35 -20.07
CA SER A 76 -16.07 -7.55 -20.50
C SER A 76 -16.38 -8.49 -19.32
N ASP A 77 -17.36 -9.38 -19.51
CA ASP A 77 -17.76 -10.37 -18.49
C ASP A 77 -16.60 -11.30 -18.11
N GLY A 78 -15.66 -11.56 -19.01
CA GLY A 78 -14.46 -12.36 -18.74
C GLY A 78 -13.57 -11.76 -17.64
N TYR A 79 -13.37 -10.43 -17.69
CA TYR A 79 -12.61 -9.73 -16.65
C TYR A 79 -13.37 -9.72 -15.32
N VAL A 80 -14.68 -9.46 -15.36
CA VAL A 80 -15.52 -9.38 -14.15
C VAL A 80 -15.62 -10.73 -13.44
N SER A 81 -15.74 -11.82 -14.21
CA SER A 81 -15.81 -13.20 -13.70
C SER A 81 -14.45 -13.83 -13.38
N GLN A 82 -13.35 -13.12 -13.65
CA GLN A 82 -11.98 -13.62 -13.51
C GLN A 82 -11.67 -14.91 -14.31
N SER A 83 -12.33 -15.09 -15.45
CA SER A 83 -12.23 -16.32 -16.27
C SER A 83 -11.17 -16.25 -17.38
N GLN A 84 -10.55 -15.10 -17.60
CA GLN A 84 -9.52 -14.89 -18.62
C GLN A 84 -8.21 -14.34 -18.04
N SER A 85 -7.10 -14.50 -18.74
CA SER A 85 -5.83 -13.86 -18.38
C SER A 85 -5.95 -12.34 -18.47
N ILE A 86 -5.20 -11.63 -17.63
CA ILE A 86 -5.05 -10.18 -17.76
C ILE A 86 -3.70 -9.90 -18.40
N ILE A 87 -3.74 -9.31 -19.59
CA ILE A 87 -2.55 -8.92 -20.35
C ILE A 87 -2.54 -7.40 -20.48
N PHE A 88 -1.48 -6.76 -20.00
CA PHE A 88 -1.40 -5.30 -19.97
C PHE A 88 0.03 -4.80 -20.17
N GLN A 89 0.14 -3.62 -20.78
CA GLN A 89 1.40 -2.92 -20.92
C GLN A 89 1.67 -2.11 -19.66
N GLN A 90 2.82 -2.35 -19.03
CA GLN A 90 3.22 -1.67 -17.80
C GLN A 90 3.78 -0.27 -18.11
N LEU A 91 3.35 0.72 -17.33
CA LEU A 91 3.70 2.13 -17.49
C LEU A 91 4.49 2.66 -16.29
N GLU A 92 4.08 2.30 -15.08
CA GLU A 92 4.68 2.77 -13.84
C GLU A 92 4.70 1.65 -12.81
N ILE A 93 5.80 1.58 -12.04
CA ILE A 93 5.93 0.65 -10.92
C ILE A 93 6.36 1.44 -9.69
N ASP A 94 5.61 1.29 -8.61
CA ASP A 94 6.01 1.75 -7.29
C ASP A 94 5.79 0.66 -6.24
N TYR A 95 5.96 0.99 -4.96
CA TYR A 95 5.61 0.09 -3.88
C TYR A 95 4.99 0.84 -2.71
N ILE A 96 4.17 0.13 -1.95
CA ILE A 96 3.60 0.58 -0.68
C ILE A 96 3.98 -0.41 0.42
N ILE A 97 3.94 0.06 1.67
CA ILE A 97 4.01 -0.84 2.83
C ILE A 97 2.57 -1.11 3.27
N GLY A 98 2.17 -2.39 3.21
CA GLY A 98 0.86 -2.85 3.62
C GLY A 98 0.95 -4.11 4.48
N GLU A 99 -0.19 -4.65 4.89
CA GLU A 99 -0.23 -5.95 5.57
C GLU A 99 -0.05 -7.08 4.56
N SER A 100 0.66 -8.13 4.97
CA SER A 100 0.85 -9.34 4.16
C SER A 100 -0.50 -9.94 3.75
N HIS A 101 -0.65 -10.29 2.47
CA HIS A 101 -1.90 -10.83 1.94
C HIS A 101 -2.15 -12.27 2.42
N LYS A 102 -2.99 -12.42 3.45
CA LYS A 102 -3.25 -13.69 4.15
C LYS A 102 -3.59 -14.87 3.23
N GLU A 103 -4.39 -14.64 2.19
CA GLU A 103 -4.79 -15.74 1.29
C GLU A 103 -3.74 -16.12 0.24
N LEU A 104 -2.82 -15.21 -0.08
CA LEU A 104 -1.75 -15.46 -1.08
C LEU A 104 -0.47 -15.93 -0.38
N SER A 105 -0.30 -15.59 0.90
CA SER A 105 0.86 -15.92 1.71
C SER A 105 0.43 -16.21 3.15
N PRO A 106 -0.15 -17.40 3.41
CA PRO A 106 -0.69 -17.75 4.74
C PRO A 106 0.39 -17.83 5.82
N ASP A 107 1.62 -18.20 5.44
CA ASP A 107 2.75 -18.35 6.37
C ASP A 107 3.38 -17.00 6.76
N ARG A 108 2.97 -15.91 6.12
CA ARG A 108 3.55 -14.58 6.32
C ARG A 108 2.55 -13.68 7.04
N SER A 109 3.04 -12.94 8.03
CA SER A 109 2.22 -12.01 8.80
C SER A 109 2.97 -10.70 9.07
N GLY A 110 2.20 -9.62 9.22
CA GLY A 110 2.72 -8.28 9.48
C GLY A 110 3.06 -7.49 8.21
N PRO A 111 3.76 -6.35 8.39
CA PRO A 111 4.06 -5.43 7.31
C PRO A 111 4.93 -6.06 6.21
N ALA A 112 4.54 -5.85 4.96
CA ALA A 112 5.27 -6.27 3.76
C ALA A 112 5.28 -5.16 2.71
N ALA A 113 6.29 -5.19 1.84
CA ALA A 113 6.35 -4.30 0.69
C ALA A 113 5.58 -4.91 -0.48
N ILE A 114 4.52 -4.22 -0.91
CA ILE A 114 3.64 -4.63 -2.01
C ILE A 114 3.98 -3.73 -3.20
N LEU A 115 4.37 -4.33 -4.31
CA LEU A 115 4.62 -3.59 -5.55
C LEU A 115 3.29 -3.28 -6.22
N ARG A 116 3.13 -2.09 -6.79
CA ARG A 116 2.00 -1.73 -7.63
C ARG A 116 2.50 -1.50 -9.04
N ILE A 117 1.92 -2.22 -9.99
CA ILE A 117 2.21 -2.06 -11.40
C ILE A 117 0.98 -1.43 -12.06
N PHE A 118 1.14 -0.21 -12.55
CA PHE A 118 0.12 0.50 -13.30
C PHE A 118 0.32 0.28 -14.79
N GLY A 119 -0.79 0.15 -15.51
CA GLY A 119 -0.73 -0.03 -16.95
C GLY A 119 -2.07 -0.02 -17.65
N VAL A 120 -2.06 -0.44 -18.90
CA VAL A 120 -3.25 -0.48 -19.76
C VAL A 120 -3.32 -1.78 -20.54
N THR A 121 -4.51 -2.38 -20.64
CA THR A 121 -4.72 -3.54 -21.52
C THR A 121 -4.77 -3.10 -22.99
N ARG A 122 -4.70 -4.05 -23.93
CA ARG A 122 -4.84 -3.76 -25.36
C ARG A 122 -6.19 -3.11 -25.68
N GLU A 123 -7.24 -3.44 -24.93
CA GLU A 123 -8.58 -2.86 -25.08
C GLU A 123 -8.70 -1.46 -24.46
N GLY A 124 -7.65 -0.94 -23.82
CA GLY A 124 -7.63 0.38 -23.21
C GLY A 124 -8.17 0.43 -21.77
N HIS A 125 -8.26 -0.71 -21.08
CA HIS A 125 -8.65 -0.74 -19.67
C HIS A 125 -7.48 -0.37 -18.76
N SER A 126 -7.71 0.52 -17.78
CA SER A 126 -6.68 0.85 -16.79
C SER A 126 -6.51 -0.28 -15.78
N VAL A 127 -5.25 -0.60 -15.45
CA VAL A 127 -4.85 -1.70 -14.58
C VAL A 127 -4.02 -1.19 -13.41
N CYS A 128 -4.34 -1.66 -12.21
CA CYS A 128 -3.50 -1.61 -11.03
C CYS A 128 -3.31 -3.04 -10.50
N CYS A 129 -2.10 -3.58 -10.69
CA CYS A 129 -1.73 -4.92 -10.22
C CYS A 129 -0.92 -4.81 -8.93
N PHE A 130 -1.42 -5.41 -7.85
CA PHE A 130 -0.72 -5.56 -6.58
C PHE A 130 0.08 -6.86 -6.59
N VAL A 131 1.40 -6.74 -6.50
CA VAL A 131 2.33 -7.87 -6.59
C VAL A 131 2.94 -8.13 -5.22
N HIS A 132 2.74 -9.35 -4.72
CA HIS A 132 3.10 -9.78 -3.38
C HIS A 132 4.26 -10.79 -3.37
N GLY A 133 4.92 -10.92 -2.22
CA GLY A 133 5.88 -11.99 -1.94
C GLY A 133 7.31 -11.72 -2.41
N PHE A 134 7.57 -10.56 -3.03
CA PHE A 134 8.94 -10.13 -3.31
C PHE A 134 9.59 -9.59 -2.02
N GLU A 135 10.88 -9.87 -1.80
CA GLU A 135 11.57 -9.50 -0.56
C GLU A 135 12.88 -8.77 -0.88
N PRO A 136 13.17 -7.65 -0.21
CA PRO A 136 14.41 -6.91 -0.43
C PRO A 136 15.61 -7.68 0.13
N TYR A 137 16.72 -7.64 -0.63
CA TYR A 137 17.96 -8.28 -0.22
C TYR A 137 19.18 -7.51 -0.72
N PHE A 138 20.33 -7.78 -0.11
CA PHE A 138 21.64 -7.33 -0.54
C PHE A 138 22.69 -8.36 -0.12
N TYR A 139 23.96 -8.12 -0.45
CA TYR A 139 25.03 -9.09 -0.20
C TYR A 139 26.18 -8.52 0.63
N ILE A 140 26.88 -9.41 1.35
CA ILE A 140 28.20 -9.17 1.94
C ILE A 140 29.12 -10.34 1.60
N SER A 141 30.44 -10.13 1.62
CA SER A 141 31.39 -11.24 1.53
C SER A 141 31.31 -12.12 2.78
N CYS A 142 31.31 -13.45 2.60
CA CYS A 142 31.36 -14.37 3.72
C CYS A 142 32.77 -14.42 4.32
N PRO A 143 32.95 -14.21 5.64
CA PRO A 143 34.25 -14.40 6.30
C PRO A 143 34.82 -15.81 6.06
N PRO A 144 36.14 -15.95 5.82
CA PRO A 144 36.77 -17.26 5.67
C PRO A 144 36.55 -18.12 6.92
N GLY A 145 36.20 -19.39 6.71
CA GLY A 145 35.98 -20.36 7.79
C GLY A 145 34.59 -20.31 8.43
N MET A 146 33.72 -19.38 8.03
CA MET A 146 32.36 -19.26 8.58
C MET A 146 31.44 -20.37 8.04
N GLY A 147 31.02 -21.27 8.92
CA GLY A 147 30.15 -22.40 8.61
C GLY A 147 28.65 -22.11 8.77
N PRO A 148 27.78 -23.11 8.54
CA PRO A 148 26.33 -22.98 8.69
C PRO A 148 25.88 -22.53 10.10
N ASP A 149 26.55 -23.03 11.14
CA ASP A 149 26.26 -22.66 12.53
C ASP A 149 26.67 -21.21 12.80
N ASP A 150 27.82 -20.78 12.31
CA ASP A 150 28.28 -19.39 12.44
C ASP A 150 27.36 -18.41 11.70
N ILE A 151 26.85 -18.80 10.52
CA ILE A 151 25.85 -18.01 9.76
C ILE A 151 24.56 -17.87 10.56
N SER A 152 24.14 -18.93 11.23
CA SER A 152 22.94 -18.92 12.09
C SER A 152 23.13 -18.01 13.31
N HIS A 153 24.30 -18.06 13.96
CA HIS A 153 24.65 -17.14 15.04
C HIS A 153 24.74 -15.68 14.55
N PHE A 154 25.40 -15.45 13.41
CA PHE A 154 25.47 -14.13 12.78
C PHE A 154 24.09 -13.57 12.47
N HIS A 155 23.17 -14.39 11.96
CA HIS A 155 21.78 -14.00 11.72
C HIS A 155 21.10 -13.52 13.00
N GLN A 156 21.25 -14.23 14.11
CA GLN A 156 20.69 -13.83 15.40
C GLN A 156 21.28 -12.52 15.93
N ILE A 157 22.60 -12.32 15.78
CA ILE A 157 23.27 -11.08 16.20
C ILE A 157 22.78 -9.90 15.36
N LEU A 158 22.70 -10.07 14.03
CA LEU A 158 22.24 -9.02 13.13
C LEU A 158 20.77 -8.65 13.38
N GLU A 159 19.90 -9.64 13.58
CA GLU A 159 18.49 -9.42 13.94
C GLU A 159 18.35 -8.63 15.25
N ARG A 160 19.14 -8.98 16.27
CA ARG A 160 19.15 -8.28 17.56
C ARG A 160 19.58 -6.82 17.39
N ARG A 161 20.67 -6.56 16.67
CA ARG A 161 21.16 -5.20 16.39
C ARG A 161 20.15 -4.38 15.58
N MET A 162 19.48 -5.00 14.61
CA MET A 162 18.42 -4.36 13.84
C MET A 162 17.24 -3.97 14.73
N ARG A 163 16.82 -4.86 15.63
CA ARG A 163 15.74 -4.59 16.60
C ARG A 163 16.11 -3.47 17.57
N GLU A 164 17.34 -3.46 18.08
CA GLU A 164 17.86 -2.40 18.95
C GLU A 164 17.87 -1.03 18.28
N ALA A 165 18.20 -0.99 16.97
CA ALA A 165 18.21 0.23 16.17
C ALA A 165 16.80 0.71 15.77
N ASN A 166 15.80 -0.19 15.75
CA ASN A 166 14.46 0.07 15.25
C ASN A 166 13.36 -0.15 16.31
N ARG A 167 13.58 0.32 17.54
CA ARG A 167 12.70 0.06 18.71
C ARG A 167 11.23 0.44 18.51
N ASN A 168 10.96 1.45 17.69
CA ASN A 168 9.61 1.94 17.44
C ASN A 168 8.87 1.18 16.33
N ASN A 169 9.56 0.26 15.62
CA ASN A 169 8.99 -0.46 14.51
C ASN A 169 8.31 -1.75 14.99
N LYS A 170 7.11 -2.03 14.47
CA LYS A 170 6.27 -3.19 14.84
C LYS A 170 6.51 -4.42 13.96
N VAL A 171 7.50 -4.39 13.07
CA VAL A 171 7.86 -5.54 12.24
C VAL A 171 8.30 -6.72 13.14
N PRO A 172 7.72 -7.92 12.98
CA PRO A 172 8.03 -9.07 13.84
C PRO A 172 9.49 -9.54 13.76
N LYS A 173 10.07 -9.52 12.54
CA LYS A 173 11.42 -10.00 12.23
C LYS A 173 12.04 -9.08 11.19
N PHE A 174 13.21 -8.49 11.46
CA PHE A 174 13.84 -7.52 10.55
C PHE A 174 14.66 -8.20 9.45
N VAL A 175 15.41 -9.25 9.80
CA VAL A 175 16.21 -10.07 8.90
C VAL A 175 15.50 -11.40 8.69
N GLN A 176 14.92 -11.61 7.51
CA GLN A 176 14.11 -12.79 7.20
C GLN A 176 14.96 -14.06 7.18
N ARG A 177 16.07 -14.03 6.44
CA ARG A 177 17.02 -15.13 6.31
C ARG A 177 18.36 -14.64 5.77
N ILE A 178 19.38 -15.46 5.96
CA ILE A 178 20.70 -15.28 5.36
C ILE A 178 21.04 -16.55 4.58
N GLU A 179 21.32 -16.40 3.29
CA GLU A 179 21.63 -17.52 2.38
C GLU A 179 23.11 -17.45 1.98
N LEU A 180 23.84 -18.56 2.12
CA LEU A 180 25.19 -18.68 1.57
C LEU A 180 25.09 -18.87 0.05
N VAL A 181 25.70 -17.96 -0.71
CA VAL A 181 25.68 -17.96 -2.17
C VAL A 181 27.08 -17.79 -2.74
N HIS A 182 27.29 -18.26 -3.96
CA HIS A 182 28.56 -18.13 -4.66
C HIS A 182 28.44 -17.02 -5.71
N LYS A 183 29.22 -15.95 -5.55
CA LYS A 183 29.19 -14.76 -6.41
C LYS A 183 30.59 -14.18 -6.64
N ARG A 184 30.69 -13.27 -7.59
CA ARG A 184 31.91 -12.50 -7.89
C ARG A 184 31.56 -11.02 -7.90
N SER A 185 32.40 -10.20 -7.28
CA SER A 185 32.24 -8.75 -7.39
C SER A 185 32.61 -8.31 -8.81
N ILE A 186 31.82 -7.39 -9.36
CA ILE A 186 32.10 -6.76 -10.66
C ILE A 186 33.32 -5.85 -10.60
N MET A 187 33.65 -5.34 -9.40
CA MET A 187 34.76 -4.43 -9.20
C MET A 187 36.09 -5.18 -9.19
N TYR A 188 37.01 -4.69 -10.02
CA TYR A 188 38.37 -5.19 -10.23
C TYR A 188 38.44 -6.59 -10.87
N TYR A 189 39.59 -6.87 -11.47
CA TYR A 189 39.89 -8.20 -11.97
C TYR A 189 40.10 -9.17 -10.79
N GLN A 190 39.47 -10.34 -10.87
CA GLN A 190 39.59 -11.39 -9.87
C GLN A 190 39.98 -12.70 -10.56
N GLN A 191 41.03 -13.35 -10.08
CA GLN A 191 41.48 -14.63 -10.63
C GLN A 191 40.46 -15.74 -10.38
N GLN A 192 39.84 -15.76 -9.20
CA GLN A 192 38.78 -16.71 -8.88
C GLN A 192 37.45 -16.28 -9.49
N GLN A 193 36.74 -17.23 -10.09
CA GLN A 193 35.46 -16.97 -10.75
C GLN A 193 34.32 -16.75 -9.76
N SER A 194 34.44 -17.23 -8.52
CA SER A 194 33.41 -17.09 -7.50
C SER A 194 33.99 -17.22 -6.09
N HIS A 195 33.40 -16.46 -5.16
CA HIS A 195 33.70 -16.48 -3.73
C HIS A 195 32.38 -16.68 -2.95
N PRO A 196 32.44 -17.12 -1.68
CA PRO A 196 31.27 -17.19 -0.84
C PRO A 196 30.81 -15.79 -0.40
N PHE A 197 29.52 -15.53 -0.57
CA PHE A 197 28.80 -14.33 -0.15
C PHE A 197 27.61 -14.74 0.71
N LEU A 198 27.18 -13.84 1.59
CA LEU A 198 25.94 -13.97 2.34
C LEU A 198 24.90 -13.04 1.71
N LYS A 199 23.81 -13.61 1.22
CA LYS A 199 22.61 -12.87 0.80
C LYS A 199 21.74 -12.62 2.01
N ILE A 200 21.61 -11.36 2.40
CA ILE A 200 20.82 -10.94 3.56
C ILE A 200 19.47 -10.47 3.04
N VAL A 201 18.41 -11.20 3.39
CA VAL A 201 17.02 -10.84 3.05
C VAL A 201 16.41 -10.13 4.25
N VAL A 202 15.88 -8.92 4.04
CA VAL A 202 15.25 -8.11 5.09
C VAL A 202 13.75 -7.97 4.87
N ALA A 203 13.01 -7.56 5.90
CA ALA A 203 11.55 -7.53 5.84
C ALA A 203 10.99 -6.42 4.94
N LEU A 204 11.57 -5.22 5.02
CA LEU A 204 11.09 -4.04 4.29
C LEU A 204 12.26 -3.32 3.59
N PRO A 205 12.03 -2.69 2.42
CA PRO A 205 13.08 -1.98 1.68
C PRO A 205 13.76 -0.89 2.50
N THR A 206 12.99 -0.21 3.36
CA THR A 206 13.48 0.84 4.26
C THR A 206 14.46 0.33 5.31
N MET A 207 14.54 -0.98 5.55
CA MET A 207 15.50 -1.58 6.50
C MET A 207 16.88 -1.83 5.92
N VAL A 208 17.04 -1.79 4.59
CA VAL A 208 18.33 -2.06 3.92
C VAL A 208 19.39 -1.05 4.36
N SER A 209 19.05 0.24 4.42
CA SER A 209 19.97 1.30 4.83
C SER A 209 20.41 1.17 6.30
N GLY A 210 19.47 0.85 7.20
CA GLY A 210 19.77 0.59 8.61
C GLY A 210 20.67 -0.62 8.79
N CYS A 211 20.38 -1.72 8.08
CA CYS A 211 21.17 -2.94 8.12
C CYS A 211 22.60 -2.70 7.60
N ARG A 212 22.73 -1.99 6.48
CA ARG A 212 24.02 -1.55 5.94
C ARG A 212 24.79 -0.72 6.97
N GLY A 213 24.14 0.26 7.60
CA GLY A 213 24.81 1.12 8.59
C GLY A 213 25.36 0.38 9.79
N ILE A 214 24.70 -0.69 10.24
CA ILE A 214 25.20 -1.57 11.31
C ILE A 214 26.42 -2.36 10.83
N LEU A 215 26.37 -2.92 9.63
CA LEU A 215 27.44 -3.71 9.03
C LEU A 215 28.68 -2.88 8.72
N ASP A 216 28.50 -1.64 8.22
CA ASP A 216 29.59 -0.70 7.93
C ASP A 216 30.31 -0.27 9.23
N LYS A 217 29.56 0.03 10.30
CA LYS A 217 30.12 0.43 11.61
C LYS A 217 30.85 -0.69 12.34
N GLY A 218 30.46 -1.93 12.08
CA GLY A 218 31.04 -3.11 12.69
C GLY A 218 30.09 -3.87 13.61
N ILE A 219 30.19 -5.18 13.54
CA ILE A 219 29.41 -6.14 14.32
C ILE A 219 30.36 -7.13 14.97
N GLN A 220 30.11 -7.41 16.25
CA GLN A 220 30.88 -8.40 17.01
C GLN A 220 30.42 -9.79 16.58
N ILE A 221 31.36 -10.62 16.14
CA ILE A 221 31.11 -12.01 15.75
C ILE A 221 31.96 -12.91 16.64
N ASP A 222 31.35 -13.96 17.19
CA ASP A 222 32.04 -14.91 18.04
C ASP A 222 33.16 -15.61 17.26
N GLY A 223 34.33 -15.76 17.87
CA GLY A 223 35.53 -16.31 17.23
C GLY A 223 36.25 -15.39 16.22
N LEU A 224 35.55 -14.43 15.61
CA LEU A 224 36.11 -13.51 14.60
C LEU A 224 36.37 -12.08 15.12
N GLY A 225 35.79 -11.72 16.27
CA GLY A 225 35.91 -10.39 16.87
C GLY A 225 35.02 -9.34 16.18
N MET A 226 35.38 -8.06 16.34
CA MET A 226 34.68 -6.96 15.68
C MET A 226 35.02 -6.94 14.19
N LYS A 227 34.01 -7.02 13.32
CA LYS A 227 34.16 -6.98 11.86
C LYS A 227 33.23 -5.97 11.24
N SER A 228 33.79 -5.14 10.36
CA SER A 228 33.01 -4.30 9.44
C SER A 228 32.91 -4.99 8.09
N PHE A 229 31.78 -4.79 7.41
CA PHE A 229 31.47 -5.45 6.15
C PHE A 229 31.16 -4.41 5.07
N MET A 230 31.84 -4.53 3.93
CA MET A 230 31.40 -3.86 2.72
C MET A 230 30.13 -4.54 2.21
N THR A 231 29.09 -3.74 1.94
CA THR A 231 27.85 -4.22 1.33
C THR A 231 27.90 -4.10 -0.19
N TYR A 232 27.29 -5.06 -0.86
CA TYR A 232 27.16 -5.11 -2.32
C TYR A 232 25.68 -5.07 -2.68
N GLU A 233 25.35 -4.32 -3.74
CA GLU A 233 23.99 -4.20 -4.27
C GLU A 233 22.95 -3.67 -3.27
N SER A 234 23.39 -3.04 -2.17
CA SER A 234 22.54 -2.48 -1.11
C SER A 234 21.91 -1.13 -1.45
N ASN A 235 22.29 -0.53 -2.59
CA ASN A 235 21.82 0.76 -3.08
C ASN A 235 20.87 0.64 -4.29
N ILE A 236 20.47 -0.58 -4.67
CA ILE A 236 19.52 -0.80 -5.76
C ILE A 236 18.10 -0.59 -5.23
N LEU A 237 17.31 0.23 -5.93
CA LEU A 237 15.92 0.51 -5.57
C LEU A 237 15.08 -0.76 -5.62
N TYR A 238 14.13 -0.90 -4.69
CA TYR A 238 13.33 -2.11 -4.54
C TYR A 238 12.54 -2.48 -5.81
N ALA A 239 11.86 -1.51 -6.43
CA ALA A 239 11.14 -1.73 -7.69
C ALA A 239 12.09 -2.10 -8.83
N LEU A 240 13.27 -1.46 -8.92
CA LEU A 240 14.28 -1.79 -9.93
C LEU A 240 14.83 -3.20 -9.73
N ARG A 241 15.08 -3.60 -8.47
CA ARG A 241 15.49 -4.95 -8.12
C ARG A 241 14.46 -5.99 -8.58
N PHE A 242 13.19 -5.74 -8.31
CA PHE A 242 12.09 -6.59 -8.76
C PHE A 242 12.06 -6.73 -10.28
N MET A 243 12.21 -5.62 -11.01
CA MET A 243 12.28 -5.61 -12.47
C MET A 243 13.43 -6.47 -13.00
N ILE A 244 14.63 -6.34 -12.43
CA ILE A 244 15.80 -7.13 -12.81
C ILE A 244 15.55 -8.63 -12.56
N ASP A 245 15.09 -8.98 -11.35
CA ASP A 245 14.93 -10.38 -10.93
C ASP A 245 13.81 -11.10 -11.70
N CYS A 246 12.75 -10.38 -12.07
CA CYS A 246 11.62 -10.93 -12.84
C CYS A 246 11.79 -10.73 -14.36
N ASN A 247 12.92 -10.21 -14.81
CA ASN A 247 13.19 -9.86 -16.21
C ASN A 247 12.10 -8.94 -16.80
N ILE A 248 11.56 -7.99 -16.03
CA ILE A 248 10.55 -7.02 -16.48
C ILE A 248 11.28 -5.73 -16.89
N VAL A 249 11.15 -5.34 -18.16
CA VAL A 249 11.71 -4.09 -18.68
C VAL A 249 10.67 -2.97 -18.71
N GLY A 250 11.09 -1.71 -18.88
CA GLY A 250 10.16 -0.57 -19.01
C GLY A 250 9.27 -0.70 -20.26
N GLY A 251 7.98 -0.38 -20.15
CA GLY A 251 7.03 -0.48 -21.28
C GLY A 251 6.67 -1.91 -21.70
N ASN A 252 7.04 -2.89 -20.88
CA ASN A 252 6.86 -4.32 -21.16
C ASN A 252 5.40 -4.78 -21.04
N TRP A 253 5.04 -5.81 -21.81
CA TRP A 253 3.77 -6.50 -21.65
C TRP A 253 3.87 -7.60 -20.60
N ILE A 254 2.94 -7.58 -19.67
CA ILE A 254 2.86 -8.53 -18.56
C ILE A 254 1.54 -9.30 -18.69
N GLU A 255 1.62 -10.61 -18.57
CA GLU A 255 0.47 -11.50 -18.42
C GLU A 255 0.36 -12.03 -16.99
N VAL A 256 -0.86 -12.01 -16.48
CA VAL A 256 -1.25 -12.72 -15.27
C VAL A 256 -2.34 -13.74 -15.64
N PRO A 257 -2.02 -15.05 -15.63
CA PRO A 257 -2.95 -16.07 -16.12
C PRO A 257 -4.26 -16.15 -15.32
N ALA A 258 -5.34 -16.59 -15.98
CA ALA A 258 -6.62 -16.87 -15.33
C ALA A 258 -6.44 -17.78 -14.09
N GLY A 259 -7.11 -17.44 -12.99
CA GLY A 259 -7.00 -18.16 -11.71
C GLY A 259 -5.69 -17.94 -10.95
N LYS A 260 -4.75 -17.15 -11.47
CA LYS A 260 -3.49 -16.77 -10.78
C LYS A 260 -3.52 -15.37 -10.14
N TYR A 261 -4.64 -14.67 -10.28
CA TYR A 261 -4.90 -13.40 -9.63
C TYR A 261 -6.20 -13.44 -8.82
N LYS A 262 -6.29 -12.58 -7.82
CA LYS A 262 -7.48 -12.39 -6.99
C LYS A 262 -7.94 -10.96 -7.08
N ARG A 263 -9.25 -10.73 -7.12
CA ARG A 263 -9.78 -9.37 -7.06
C ARG A 263 -9.41 -8.76 -5.71
N THR A 264 -8.98 -7.50 -5.72
CA THR A 264 -8.58 -6.82 -4.50
C THR A 264 -9.78 -6.62 -3.58
N SER A 265 -9.60 -6.93 -2.29
CA SER A 265 -10.66 -6.82 -1.28
C SER A 265 -11.10 -5.38 -1.01
N LYS A 266 -10.21 -4.42 -1.23
CA LYS A 266 -10.45 -2.98 -1.07
C LYS A 266 -9.91 -2.24 -2.28
N HIS A 267 -10.71 -1.38 -2.89
CA HIS A 267 -10.22 -0.50 -3.96
C HIS A 267 -9.29 0.56 -3.37
N LEU A 268 -8.02 0.48 -3.74
CA LEU A 268 -6.93 1.40 -3.38
C LEU A 268 -6.53 2.29 -4.57
N SER A 269 -7.12 2.05 -5.75
CA SER A 269 -6.87 2.79 -6.98
C SER A 269 -8.17 3.25 -7.63
N HIS A 270 -8.05 4.11 -8.64
CA HIS A 270 -9.15 4.46 -9.55
C HIS A 270 -9.08 3.69 -10.88
N CYS A 271 -8.32 2.59 -10.93
CA CYS A 271 -8.23 1.76 -12.13
C CYS A 271 -9.49 0.92 -12.31
N GLN A 272 -9.78 0.54 -13.56
CA GLN A 272 -10.91 -0.35 -13.84
C GLN A 272 -10.63 -1.79 -13.37
N LEU A 273 -9.40 -2.26 -13.60
CA LEU A 273 -8.92 -3.56 -13.16
C LEU A 273 -8.00 -3.38 -11.96
N GLU A 274 -8.38 -4.01 -10.84
CA GLU A 274 -7.61 -4.00 -9.60
C GLU A 274 -7.55 -5.41 -9.02
N PHE A 275 -6.34 -5.96 -8.92
CA PHE A 275 -6.14 -7.35 -8.52
C PHE A 275 -4.78 -7.59 -7.86
N ASP A 276 -4.73 -8.65 -7.06
CA ASP A 276 -3.57 -9.13 -6.33
C ASP A 276 -3.02 -10.41 -6.96
N CYS A 277 -1.70 -10.53 -7.06
CA CYS A 277 -1.02 -11.76 -7.47
C CYS A 277 0.32 -11.93 -6.75
N LEU A 278 0.90 -13.12 -6.84
CA LEU A 278 2.26 -13.39 -6.37
C LEU A 278 3.26 -13.11 -7.48
N TYR A 279 4.40 -12.51 -7.12
CA TYR A 279 5.45 -12.18 -8.09
C TYR A 279 5.91 -13.33 -9.01
N PRO A 280 6.00 -14.61 -8.59
CA PRO A 280 6.43 -15.69 -9.47
C PRO A 280 5.38 -16.07 -10.52
N LEU A 281 4.15 -15.55 -10.40
CA LEU A 281 3.05 -15.84 -11.33
C LEU A 281 2.97 -14.84 -12.48
N LEU A 282 3.77 -13.77 -12.43
CA LEU A 282 3.89 -12.81 -13.53
C LEU A 282 4.66 -13.42 -14.68
N GLN A 283 4.12 -13.30 -15.89
CA GLN A 283 4.76 -13.76 -17.11
C GLN A 283 5.13 -12.55 -17.97
N ASN A 284 6.39 -12.48 -18.37
CA ASN A 284 6.83 -11.49 -19.35
C ASN A 284 6.51 -12.00 -20.77
N ILE A 285 5.75 -11.21 -21.54
CA ILE A 285 5.55 -11.46 -22.96
C ILE A 285 6.62 -10.70 -23.75
N SER A 286 7.63 -11.42 -24.22
CA SER A 286 8.73 -10.86 -25.02
C SER A 286 8.36 -10.65 -26.49
N ASN A 287 7.39 -11.43 -27.00
CA ASN A 287 6.95 -11.40 -28.39
C ASN A 287 5.44 -11.21 -28.42
N PHE A 288 5.01 -9.97 -28.66
CA PHE A 288 3.62 -9.67 -29.00
C PHE A 288 3.54 -9.68 -30.52
N GLU A 289 3.12 -10.81 -31.11
CA GLU A 289 2.66 -10.86 -32.50
C GLU A 289 1.23 -10.31 -32.60
#